data_AF-A0A971Y7W3-F1
#
_entry.id   AF-A0A971Y7W3-F1
#
_cell.length_a   1.000
_cell.length_b   1.000
_cell.length_c   1.000
_cell.angle_alpha   90.00
_cell.angle_beta   90.00
_cell.angle_gamma   90.00
#
_symmetry.space_group_name_H-M   'P 1'
#
loop_
_entity.id
_entity.type
_entity.pdbx_description
1 polymer ?
#
loop_
_entity_poly.entity_id
_entity_poly.type
_entity_poly.pdbx_seq_one_letter_code
_entity_poly.pdbx_strand_id
1 'polypeptide(L)' 'MKLSNLTRGIIKENPIFVQLLGMCPTLAVTTSMENGIGMGLATTAVLALSNLLISLLRKAVPNKIRIPIFVVIIATFV' A
#
# COMPACT_ATOMS: atom_id res chain seq x y z
N MET A 1 -15.72 -26.44 0.68
CA MET A 1 -14.97 -25.29 0.15
C MET A 1 -13.49 -25.67 0.13
N LYS A 2 -12.93 -25.97 -1.06
CA LYS A 2 -11.62 -26.63 -1.20
C LYS A 2 -10.46 -25.68 -0.82
N LEU A 3 -9.67 -26.09 0.18
CA LEU A 3 -8.50 -25.38 0.72
C LEU A 3 -7.43 -25.06 -0.35
N SER A 4 -7.42 -25.80 -1.45
CA SER A 4 -6.50 -25.62 -2.59
C SER A 4 -6.65 -24.28 -3.33
N ASN A 5 -7.80 -23.61 -3.26
CA ASN A 5 -7.97 -22.28 -3.86
C ASN A 5 -7.35 -21.16 -3.00
N LEU A 6 -7.30 -21.33 -1.68
CA LEU A 6 -6.72 -20.35 -0.76
C LEU A 6 -5.19 -20.30 -0.90
N THR A 7 -4.55 -21.46 -0.98
CA THR A 7 -3.10 -21.57 -1.18
C THR A 7 -2.66 -21.02 -2.53
N ARG A 8 -3.46 -21.22 -3.59
CA ARG A 8 -3.22 -20.61 -4.91
C ARG A 8 -3.31 -19.09 -4.86
N GLY A 9 -4.32 -18.54 -4.20
CA GLY A 9 -4.52 -17.09 -4.09
C GLY A 9 -3.44 -16.37 -3.28
N ILE A 10 -2.92 -16.97 -2.20
CA ILE A 10 -1.92 -16.33 -1.32
C ILE A 10 -0.50 -16.47 -1.85
N ILE A 11 -0.13 -17.65 -2.39
CA ILE A 11 1.28 -17.98 -2.70
C ILE A 11 1.56 -17.92 -4.20
N LYS A 12 0.62 -18.39 -5.04
CA LYS A 12 0.87 -18.58 -6.48
C LYS A 12 0.38 -17.42 -7.35
N GLU A 13 -0.66 -16.72 -6.92
CA GLU A 13 -1.32 -15.65 -7.69
C GLU A 13 -1.27 -14.29 -6.98
N ASN A 14 -0.69 -14.18 -5.78
CA ASN A 14 -0.62 -12.90 -5.06
C ASN A 14 0.51 -12.03 -5.64
N PRO A 15 0.21 -10.89 -6.29
CA PRO A 15 1.23 -10.03 -6.87
C PRO A 15 2.21 -9.46 -5.83
N ILE A 16 1.83 -9.41 -4.55
CA ILE A 16 2.72 -8.99 -3.46
C ILE A 16 3.91 -9.96 -3.32
N PHE A 17 3.65 -11.27 -3.42
CA PHE A 17 4.68 -12.30 -3.31
C PHE A 17 5.36 -12.62 -4.64
N VAL A 18 4.60 -12.62 -5.75
CA VAL A 18 5.12 -13.00 -7.07
C VAL A 18 5.89 -11.85 -7.74
N GLN A 19 5.42 -10.61 -7.60
CA GLN A 19 6.04 -9.44 -8.21
C GLN A 19 6.90 -8.64 -7.22
N LEU A 20 7.05 -9.13 -5.99
CA LEU A 20 7.85 -8.53 -4.91
C LEU A 20 7.52 -7.04 -4.71
N LEU A 21 6.22 -6.71 -4.66
CA LEU A 21 5.75 -5.35 -4.39
C LEU A 21 5.90 -5.03 -2.89
N GLY A 22 6.52 -3.91 -2.55
CA GLY A 22 6.68 -3.48 -1.16
C GLY A 22 7.95 -3.98 -0.44
N MET A 23 9.01 -4.32 -1.18
CA MET A 23 10.26 -4.82 -0.59
C MET A 23 11.04 -3.77 0.22
N CYS A 24 11.05 -2.50 -0.21
CA CYS A 24 11.77 -1.43 0.49
C CYS A 24 11.43 -1.33 1.99
N PRO A 25 10.15 -1.20 2.40
CA PRO A 25 9.82 -1.15 3.82
C PRO A 25 10.06 -2.49 4.52
N THR A 26 9.86 -3.61 3.83
CA THR A 26 10.05 -4.97 4.40
C THR A 26 11.51 -5.22 4.78
N LEU A 27 12.45 -4.86 3.91
CA LEU A 27 13.89 -4.97 4.17
C LEU A 27 14.31 -4.05 5.33
N ALA A 28 13.72 -2.86 5.44
CA ALA A 28 14.08 -1.86 6.45
C ALA A 28 13.65 -2.23 7.89
N VAL A 29 12.58 -3.01 8.06
CA VAL A 29 12.01 -3.32 9.40
C VAL A 29 12.44 -4.68 9.96
N THR A 30 13.28 -5.44 9.26
CA THR A 30 13.78 -6.75 9.74
C THR A 30 14.69 -6.66 10.96
N THR A 31 15.25 -5.47 11.25
CA THR A 31 16.19 -5.25 12.36
C THR A 31 15.51 -5.01 13.70
N SER A 32 14.27 -4.50 13.72
CA SER A 32 13.59 -4.14 14.97
C SER A 32 12.07 -4.23 14.83
N MET A 33 11.46 -5.02 15.72
CA MET A 33 10.00 -5.18 15.79
C MET A 33 9.30 -3.85 16.08
N GLU A 34 9.89 -3.00 16.92
CA GLU A 34 9.36 -1.67 17.24
C GLU A 34 9.28 -0.76 16.01
N ASN A 35 10.31 -0.77 15.17
CA ASN A 35 10.32 -0.02 13.90
C ASN A 35 9.29 -0.57 12.91
N GLY A 36 9.09 -1.89 12.87
CA GLY A 36 8.08 -2.52 12.03
C GLY A 36 6.66 -2.11 12.38
N ILE A 37 6.33 -2.10 13.67
CA ILE A 37 5.02 -1.67 14.16
C ILE A 37 4.83 -0.17 13.92
N GLY A 38 5.85 0.64 14.18
CA GLY A 38 5.83 2.08 13.92
C GLY A 38 5.58 2.41 12.45
N MET A 39 6.28 1.74 11.53
CA MET A 39 6.15 1.96 10.09
C MET A 39 4.79 1.49 9.55
N GLY A 40 4.26 0.37 10.06
CA GLY A 40 2.93 -0.13 9.70
C GLY A 40 1.80 0.79 10.18
N LEU A 41 1.88 1.28 11.42
CA LEU A 41 0.91 2.24 11.96
C LEU A 41 0.98 3.59 11.23
N ALA A 42 2.18 4.09 10.98
CA ALA A 42 2.37 5.35 10.25
C ALA A 42 1.79 5.27 8.84
N THR A 43 2.10 4.21 8.08
CA THR A 43 1.57 4.03 6.72
C THR A 43 0.07 3.82 6.69
N THR A 44 -0.52 3.14 7.69
CA THR A 44 -1.97 2.98 7.81
C THR A 44 -2.66 4.33 8.05
N ALA A 45 -2.10 5.15 8.93
CA ALA A 45 -2.60 6.51 9.20
C ALA A 45 -2.49 7.41 7.96
N VAL A 46 -1.33 7.40 7.28
CA VAL A 46 -1.11 8.15 6.03
C VAL A 46 -2.09 7.72 4.94
N LEU A 47 -2.33 6.41 4.76
CA LEU A 47 -3.30 5.92 3.78
C LEU A 47 -4.73 6.36 4.11
N ALA A 48 -5.12 6.33 5.39
CA ALA A 48 -6.44 6.77 5.82
C ALA A 48 -6.67 8.25 5.52
N LEU A 49 -5.71 9.12 5.85
CA LEU A 49 -5.78 10.55 5.54
C LEU A 49 -5.73 10.82 4.04
N SER A 50 -4.85 10.12 3.30
CA SER A 50 -4.74 10.27 1.84
C SER A 50 -6.04 9.92 1.14
N ASN A 51 -6.72 8.83 1.53
CA ASN A 51 -8.01 8.47 0.95
C ASN A 51 -9.09 9.52 1.21
N LEU A 52 -9.06 10.17 2.38
CA LEU A 52 -9.98 11.27 2.72
C LEU A 52 -9.76 12.47 1.78
N LEU A 53 -8.51 12.91 1.60
CA LEU A 53 -8.16 14.00 0.69
C LEU A 53 -8.47 13.67 -0.77
N ILE A 54 -8.15 12.44 -1.21
CA ILE A 54 -8.42 11.97 -2.56
C ILE A 54 -9.92 11.99 -2.86
N SER A 55 -10.76 11.61 -1.89
CA SER A 55 -12.22 11.65 -2.03
C SER A 55 -12.73 13.07 -2.30
N LEU A 56 -12.20 14.09 -1.61
CA LEU A 56 -12.55 15.50 -1.85
C LEU A 56 -12.06 16.01 -3.21
N LEU A 57 -10.84 15.64 -3.63
CA LEU A 57 -10.23 16.09 -4.88
C LEU A 57 -10.74 15.33 -6.12
N ARG A 58 -11.44 14.21 -5.93
CA ARG A 58 -11.91 13.29 -6.99
C ARG A 58 -12.66 14.00 -8.13
N LYS A 59 -13.36 15.10 -7.85
CA LYS A 59 -14.17 15.81 -8.85
C LYS A 59 -13.33 16.69 -9.80
N ALA A 60 -12.12 17.07 -9.41
CA ALA A 60 -11.23 17.94 -10.18
C ALA A 60 -10.19 17.18 -11.01
N VAL A 61 -9.96 15.88 -10.75
CA VAL A 61 -8.84 15.14 -11.35
C VAL A 61 -9.23 14.48 -12.69
N PRO A 62 -8.57 14.85 -13.82
CA PRO A 62 -8.82 14.24 -15.11
C PRO A 62 -8.28 12.81 -15.20
N ASN A 63 -9.00 11.96 -15.94
CA ASN A 63 -8.86 10.51 -15.88
C ASN A 63 -7.46 9.97 -16.23
N LYS A 64 -6.69 10.70 -17.02
CA LYS A 64 -5.39 10.30 -17.58
C LYS A 64 -4.23 10.44 -16.57
N ILE A 65 -4.39 11.22 -15.51
CA ILE A 65 -3.35 11.51 -14.50
C ILE A 65 -3.73 11.13 -13.06
N ARG A 66 -4.75 10.29 -12.90
CA ARG A 66 -5.24 9.86 -11.57
C ARG A 66 -4.18 9.12 -10.75
N ILE A 67 -3.48 8.18 -11.38
CA ILE A 67 -2.44 7.37 -10.73
C ILE A 67 -1.28 8.24 -10.21
N PRO A 68 -0.63 9.11 -11.03
CA PRO A 68 0.46 9.94 -10.53
C PRO A 68 0.04 10.95 -9.46
N ILE A 69 -1.17 11.52 -9.53
CA ILE A 69 -1.67 12.43 -8.50
C ILE A 69 -1.83 11.73 -7.15
N PHE A 70 -2.36 10.50 -7.13
CA PHE A 70 -2.51 9.76 -5.87
C PHE A 70 -1.15 9.43 -5.24
N VAL A 71 -0.15 9.07 -6.05
CA VAL A 71 1.22 8.81 -5.56
C VAL A 71 1.85 10.08 -4.99
N VAL A 72 1.67 11.25 -5.63
CA VAL A 72 2.20 12.52 -5.12
C VAL A 72 1.56 12.89 -3.76
N ILE A 73 0.24 12.72 -3.61
CA ILE A 73 -0.44 12.99 -2.33
C ILE A 73 0.13 12.11 -1.20
N ILE A 74 0.33 10.81 -1.48
CA ILE A 74 0.93 9.89 -0.50
C ILE A 74 2.37 10.29 -0.19
N ALA A 75 3.15 10.69 -1.20
CA ALA A 75 4.54 11.11 -1.04
C ALA A 75 4.70 12.42 -0.25
N THR A 76 3.72 13.34 -0.29
CA THR A 76 3.76 14.57 0.52
C THR A 76 3.42 14.34 2.00
N PHE A 77 2.85 13.19 2.33
CA PHE A 77 2.46 12.83 3.70
C PHE A 77 3.51 12.01 4.45
N VAL A 78 4.48 11.41 3.73
CA VAL A 78 5.59 10.63 4.30
C VAL A 78 6.80 11.52 4.54
#